data_AF-A0A0G0AD92-F1
#
_entry.id   AF-A0A0G0AD92-F1
#
_cell.length_a   1.000
_cell.length_b   1.000
_cell.length_c   1.000
_cell.angle_alpha   90.00
_cell.angle_beta   90.00
_cell.angle_gamma   90.00
#
_symmetry.space_group_name_H-M   'P 1'
#
loop_
_entity.id
_entity.type
_entity.pdbx_description
1 polymer ?
#
loop_
_entity_poly.entity_id
_entity_poly.type
_entity_poly.pdbx_seq_one_letter_code
_entity_poly.pdbx_strand_id
1 'polypeptide(L)'
;MNEVTFINQTTKFNGNIYFFYAFDIAEEIDLEKIRKKRLVNTKDFASSPYFKNYHIPLFFDVDSLESKSKSGEDFIKYDTTCISSKLHQFGVVSFYYKIPFNDTLDDLKSKLIDIKKDYDFKAEAEARKTFERVTSALKRPRFSNLDSFYFAIQVDPVKGELSPEEFKNMFGGKIASLLRLETLRLSEYQEKEILSATTGYSGLDMIIIDSEGAFIYDAEYFDSLEFFEFTNIQQLELQYFDRLLDEKLNYFYTQQSFDIPWTAYIPFMGQRFSLPVSVLAQLRVDISVITERLENSIKMEAEAYFLRVYSMLREKMGLSGWRTSIARKLEIVHDIYSVYQDRLDVIHEEILTTVIIILIAVELLMAFIR
;
A
#
# COMPACT_ATOMS: atom_id res chain seq x y z
N MET A 1 37.56 -2.88 38.47
CA MET A 1 38.03 -3.75 37.39
C MET A 1 36.79 -4.07 36.58
N ASN A 2 36.53 -3.28 35.55
CA ASN A 2 35.35 -3.46 34.70
C ASN A 2 35.64 -4.64 33.77
N GLU A 3 34.80 -5.67 33.81
CA GLU A 3 34.81 -6.72 32.80
C GLU A 3 34.52 -6.07 31.45
N VAL A 4 35.54 -6.03 30.59
CA VAL A 4 35.35 -5.73 29.17
C VAL A 4 34.65 -6.96 28.59
N THR A 5 33.34 -6.87 28.45
CA THR A 5 32.53 -7.92 27.82
C THR A 5 32.88 -7.91 26.34
N PHE A 6 33.69 -8.86 25.88
CA PHE A 6 34.03 -8.96 24.46
C PHE A 6 32.77 -9.37 23.68
N ILE A 7 32.22 -8.43 22.89
CA ILE A 7 31.11 -8.73 22.00
C ILE A 7 31.57 -9.74 20.96
N ASN A 8 30.84 -10.84 20.88
CA ASN A 8 31.11 -11.97 19.99
C ASN A 8 29.85 -12.38 19.22
N GLN A 9 29.97 -13.37 18.33
CA GLN A 9 28.85 -13.81 17.51
C GLN A 9 27.65 -14.40 18.26
N THR A 10 27.81 -14.72 19.55
CA THR A 10 26.77 -15.28 20.44
C THR A 10 26.22 -14.24 21.43
N THR A 11 26.54 -12.95 21.21
CA THR A 11 26.04 -11.88 22.08
C THR A 11 24.55 -11.71 21.90
N LYS A 12 23.84 -11.53 23.01
CA LYS A 12 22.40 -11.24 23.01
C LYS A 12 22.18 -9.75 22.89
N PHE A 13 21.21 -9.39 22.06
CA PHE A 13 20.79 -8.02 21.82
C PHE A 13 19.37 -7.82 22.34
N ASN A 14 19.13 -6.65 22.91
CA ASN A 14 17.78 -6.17 23.18
C ASN A 14 17.29 -5.36 21.98
N GLY A 15 16.00 -5.47 21.71
CA GLY A 15 15.41 -4.77 20.59
C GLY A 15 13.95 -5.10 20.42
N ASN A 16 13.41 -4.71 19.28
CA ASN A 16 12.01 -4.85 18.95
C ASN A 16 11.84 -5.30 17.50
N ILE A 17 10.94 -6.25 17.27
CA ILE A 17 10.40 -6.58 15.96
C ILE A 17 9.12 -5.79 15.77
N TYR A 18 8.97 -5.19 14.60
CA TYR A 18 7.82 -4.43 14.18
C TYR A 18 7.20 -5.10 12.96
N PHE A 19 5.89 -5.30 12.99
CA PHE A 19 5.14 -5.81 11.85
C PHE A 19 4.10 -4.80 11.40
N PHE A 20 4.09 -4.55 10.09
CA PHE A 20 3.15 -3.67 9.41
C PHE A 20 2.29 -4.52 8.49
N TYR A 21 1.04 -4.77 8.89
CA TYR A 21 0.07 -5.50 8.09
C TYR A 21 -0.94 -4.54 7.50
N ALA A 22 -1.36 -4.78 6.26
CA ALA A 22 -2.44 -4.06 5.62
C ALA A 22 -3.28 -5.02 4.76
N PHE A 23 -4.61 -4.89 4.83
CA PHE A 23 -5.57 -5.77 4.16
C PHE A 23 -6.59 -4.93 3.39
N ASP A 24 -6.83 -5.30 2.13
CA ASP A 24 -7.90 -4.76 1.29
C ASP A 24 -9.25 -5.39 1.65
N ILE A 25 -10.16 -4.58 2.19
CA ILE A 25 -11.46 -5.03 2.70
C ILE A 25 -12.67 -4.43 1.96
N ALA A 26 -12.47 -3.41 1.11
CA ALA A 26 -13.53 -2.74 0.36
C ALA A 26 -12.94 -1.84 -0.75
N GLU A 27 -13.78 -1.29 -1.62
CA GLU A 27 -13.35 -0.21 -2.54
C GLU A 27 -13.27 1.14 -1.83
N GLU A 28 -14.12 1.39 -0.84
CA GLU A 28 -14.07 2.60 -0.04
C GLU A 28 -14.66 2.35 1.35
N ILE A 29 -14.12 3.05 2.35
CA ILE A 29 -14.62 3.06 3.73
C ILE A 29 -15.16 4.46 4.05
N ASP A 30 -16.44 4.54 4.43
CA ASP A 30 -17.03 5.77 4.95
C ASP A 30 -16.63 5.98 6.42
N LEU A 31 -15.47 6.61 6.63
CA LEU A 31 -14.90 6.86 7.96
C LEU A 31 -15.83 7.72 8.85
N GLU A 32 -16.59 8.63 8.24
CA GLU A 32 -17.55 9.47 8.96
C GLU A 32 -18.74 8.66 9.48
N LYS A 33 -19.23 7.70 8.69
CA LYS A 33 -20.26 6.77 9.12
C LYS A 33 -19.77 5.86 10.24
N ILE A 34 -18.50 5.45 10.23
CA ILE A 34 -17.89 4.68 11.32
C ILE A 34 -17.90 5.48 12.61
N ARG A 35 -17.44 6.74 12.58
CA ARG A 35 -17.46 7.66 13.73
C ARG A 35 -18.88 7.87 14.27
N LYS A 36 -19.82 8.22 13.39
CA LYS A 36 -21.22 8.53 13.76
C LYS A 36 -21.94 7.33 14.36
N LYS A 37 -21.72 6.13 13.82
CA LYS A 37 -22.36 4.89 14.30
C LYS A 37 -21.56 4.19 15.40
N ARG A 38 -20.36 4.66 15.73
CA ARG A 38 -19.45 4.06 16.71
C ARG A 38 -19.23 2.56 16.44
N LEU A 39 -18.97 2.21 15.18
CA LEU A 39 -18.78 0.80 14.77
C LEU A 39 -17.50 0.18 15.37
N VAL A 40 -16.53 1.03 15.75
CA VAL A 40 -15.30 0.68 16.46
C VAL A 40 -14.99 1.77 17.50
N ASN A 41 -14.18 1.45 18.49
CA ASN A 41 -13.71 2.43 19.47
C ASN A 41 -12.60 3.29 18.86
N THR A 42 -12.94 4.50 18.41
CA THR A 42 -12.02 5.38 17.70
C THR A 42 -11.08 6.10 18.65
N LYS A 43 -9.83 6.29 18.23
CA LYS A 43 -8.83 7.09 18.94
C LYS A 43 -8.46 8.33 18.13
N ASP A 44 -8.20 9.43 18.83
CA ASP A 44 -7.55 10.57 18.23
C ASP A 44 -6.04 10.33 18.21
N PHE A 45 -5.40 10.64 17.08
CA PHE A 45 -3.96 10.51 16.92
C PHE A 45 -3.41 11.74 16.23
N ALA A 46 -2.21 12.18 16.65
CA ALA A 46 -1.55 13.31 16.04
C ALA A 46 -1.07 12.95 14.64
N SER A 47 -1.35 13.80 13.65
CA SER A 47 -0.81 13.59 12.30
C SER A 47 0.72 13.67 12.32
N SER A 48 1.36 12.79 11.55
CA SER A 48 2.82 12.81 11.37
C SER A 48 3.30 14.18 10.89
N PRO A 49 4.43 14.69 11.41
CA PRO A 49 5.03 15.90 10.90
C PRO A 49 5.59 15.71 9.48
N TYR A 50 5.81 14.48 9.02
CA TYR A 50 6.53 14.17 7.78
C TYR A 50 5.63 14.04 6.55
N PHE A 51 4.37 13.66 6.72
CA PHE A 51 3.45 13.37 5.61
C PHE A 51 2.40 14.46 5.40
N LYS A 52 2.05 14.72 4.15
CA LYS A 52 0.91 15.56 3.81
C LYS A 52 -0.38 14.78 4.09
N ASN A 53 -1.35 15.48 4.70
CA ASN A 53 -2.59 14.90 5.19
C ASN A 53 -3.64 14.71 4.09
N TYR A 54 -3.31 14.01 3.00
CA TYR A 54 -4.26 13.78 1.90
C TYR A 54 -5.34 12.75 2.26
N HIS A 55 -5.01 11.76 3.09
CA HIS A 55 -5.95 10.77 3.64
C HIS A 55 -5.55 10.43 5.08
N ILE A 56 -6.14 11.14 6.05
CA ILE A 56 -5.90 10.84 7.47
C ILE A 56 -6.70 9.57 7.82
N PRO A 57 -6.04 8.47 8.20
CA PRO A 57 -6.75 7.27 8.58
C PRO A 57 -7.50 7.46 9.90
N LEU A 58 -8.54 6.64 10.10
CA LEU A 58 -9.23 6.55 11.38
C LEU A 58 -8.55 5.53 12.27
N PHE A 59 -7.99 5.98 13.39
CA PHE A 59 -7.39 5.11 14.39
C PHE A 59 -8.47 4.48 15.26
N PHE A 60 -8.30 3.21 15.62
CA PHE A 60 -9.24 2.50 16.46
C PHE A 60 -8.54 1.48 17.36
N ASP A 61 -9.21 1.11 18.45
CA ASP A 61 -8.81 -0.02 19.27
C ASP A 61 -9.29 -1.31 18.64
N VAL A 62 -8.33 -2.19 18.38
CA VAL A 62 -8.64 -3.61 18.31
C VAL A 62 -8.98 -4.03 19.72
N ASP A 63 -10.17 -4.59 19.91
CA ASP A 63 -10.45 -5.41 21.08
C ASP A 63 -9.46 -6.57 20.98
N SER A 64 -8.28 -6.40 21.58
CA SER A 64 -7.33 -7.47 21.71
C SER A 64 -8.14 -8.60 22.32
N LEU A 65 -8.08 -9.77 21.71
CA LEU A 65 -8.49 -10.95 22.43
C LEU A 65 -7.62 -10.95 23.68
N GLU A 66 -8.15 -10.44 24.80
CA GLU A 66 -7.73 -10.94 26.08
C GLU A 66 -7.83 -12.44 25.91
N SER A 67 -6.66 -13.07 25.86
CA SER A 67 -6.48 -14.49 26.03
C SER A 67 -7.11 -14.87 27.37
N LYS A 68 -8.44 -14.97 27.40
CA LYS A 68 -9.11 -15.88 28.31
C LYS A 68 -9.01 -17.23 27.65
N SER A 69 -7.80 -17.79 27.73
CA SER A 69 -7.54 -19.18 27.42
C SER A 69 -8.53 -20.03 28.23
N LYS A 70 -9.51 -20.60 27.53
CA LYS A 70 -10.36 -21.69 28.00
C LYS A 70 -9.97 -22.98 27.29
N SER A 71 -8.68 -23.24 27.14
CA SER A 71 -8.12 -24.55 26.79
C SER A 71 -6.60 -24.42 26.80
N GLY A 72 -5.95 -25.18 27.68
CA GLY A 72 -4.50 -25.13 27.90
C GLY A 72 -3.67 -25.64 26.73
N GLU A 73 -3.55 -24.82 25.69
CA GLU A 73 -2.46 -24.89 24.72
C GLU A 73 -1.80 -23.51 24.65
N ASP A 74 -0.49 -23.50 24.89
CA ASP A 74 0.38 -22.34 25.09
C ASP A 74 0.51 -21.46 23.83
N PHE A 75 -0.50 -20.64 23.54
CA PHE A 75 -0.38 -19.58 22.54
C PHE A 75 -0.17 -18.23 23.23
N ILE A 76 0.93 -17.55 22.85
CA ILE A 76 1.41 -16.22 23.24
C ILE A 76 2.44 -16.21 24.39
N LYS A 77 3.72 -16.42 24.03
CA LYS A 77 4.90 -16.35 24.92
C LYS A 77 5.62 -14.98 24.91
N TYR A 78 5.09 -14.00 24.19
CA TYR A 78 5.71 -12.68 24.02
C TYR A 78 4.80 -11.58 24.55
N ASP A 79 5.35 -10.66 25.35
CA ASP A 79 4.67 -9.45 25.81
C ASP A 79 4.46 -8.52 24.62
N THR A 80 3.26 -8.57 24.04
CA THR A 80 3.01 -8.11 22.67
C THR A 80 1.93 -7.06 22.64
N THR A 81 2.26 -5.92 22.03
CA THR A 81 1.36 -4.77 21.99
C THR A 81 1.03 -4.43 20.53
N CYS A 82 -0.26 -4.47 20.19
CA CYS A 82 -0.73 -3.76 19.00
C CYS A 82 -0.62 -2.27 19.29
N ILE A 83 0.32 -1.59 18.63
CA ILE A 83 0.58 -0.17 18.87
C ILE A 83 -0.55 0.66 18.25
N SER A 84 -0.96 0.30 17.04
CA SER A 84 -2.03 1.02 16.37
C SER A 84 -2.77 0.16 15.36
N SER A 85 -4.02 0.54 15.12
CA SER A 85 -4.87 -0.05 14.08
C SER A 85 -5.61 1.07 13.38
N LYS A 86 -5.66 1.01 12.05
CA LYS A 86 -6.07 2.13 11.20
C LYS A 86 -7.03 1.67 10.12
N LEU A 87 -8.05 2.49 9.84
CA LEU A 87 -8.93 2.35 8.70
C LEU A 87 -8.64 3.47 7.71
N HIS A 88 -8.31 3.09 6.48
CA HIS A 88 -8.00 4.01 5.41
C HIS A 88 -9.21 4.14 4.49
N GLN A 89 -9.51 5.37 4.07
CA GLN A 89 -10.71 5.65 3.27
C GLN A 89 -10.78 4.85 1.97
N PHE A 90 -9.63 4.51 1.38
CA PHE A 90 -9.55 3.77 0.13
C PHE A 90 -9.75 2.25 0.28
N GLY A 91 -10.28 1.77 1.40
CA GLY A 91 -10.69 0.37 1.53
C GLY A 91 -9.79 -0.52 2.37
N VAL A 92 -8.79 0.04 3.04
CA VAL A 92 -7.77 -0.75 3.75
C VAL A 92 -7.92 -0.68 5.26
N VAL A 93 -7.69 -1.82 5.91
CA VAL A 93 -7.41 -1.89 7.36
C VAL A 93 -5.94 -2.25 7.58
N SER A 94 -5.26 -1.56 8.49
CA SER A 94 -3.87 -1.85 8.82
C SER A 94 -3.63 -2.02 10.31
N PHE A 95 -2.64 -2.85 10.65
CA PHE A 95 -2.23 -3.17 12.01
C PHE A 95 -0.72 -3.02 12.15
N TYR A 96 -0.32 -2.44 13.28
CA TYR A 96 1.07 -2.21 13.63
C TYR A 96 1.37 -2.86 14.97
N TYR A 97 2.22 -3.89 14.97
CA TYR A 97 2.59 -4.65 16.17
C TYR A 97 4.04 -4.41 16.58
N LYS A 98 4.28 -4.47 17.89
CA LYS A 98 5.61 -4.48 18.49
C LYS A 98 5.81 -5.72 19.33
N ILE A 99 6.90 -6.42 19.07
CA ILE A 99 7.33 -7.62 19.78
C ILE A 99 8.75 -7.37 20.32
N PRO A 100 8.93 -7.18 21.63
CA PRO A 100 10.25 -7.05 22.22
C PRO A 100 10.99 -8.40 22.14
N PHE A 101 12.31 -8.34 21.96
CA PHE A 101 13.17 -9.53 22.01
C PHE A 101 14.44 -9.26 22.83
N ASN A 102 14.98 -10.35 23.39
CA ASN A 102 16.31 -10.40 23.97
C ASN A 102 16.95 -11.72 23.53
N ASP A 103 17.75 -11.65 22.47
CA ASP A 103 18.31 -12.85 21.86
C ASP A 103 19.54 -12.61 20.99
N THR A 104 20.20 -13.69 20.58
CA THR A 104 21.21 -13.64 19.52
C THR A 104 20.56 -13.46 18.15
N LEU A 105 21.26 -12.86 17.18
CA LEU A 105 20.71 -12.69 15.84
C LEU A 105 20.46 -14.02 15.10
N ASP A 106 21.20 -15.08 15.44
CA ASP A 106 20.98 -16.42 14.85
C ASP A 106 19.69 -17.05 15.37
N ASP A 107 19.48 -17.01 16.69
CA ASP A 107 18.28 -17.54 17.34
C ASP A 107 17.04 -16.70 17.01
N LEU A 108 17.22 -15.38 16.87
CA LEU A 108 16.15 -14.48 16.45
C LEU A 108 15.59 -14.87 15.09
N LYS A 109 16.44 -15.35 14.16
CA LYS A 109 16.01 -15.72 12.81
C LYS A 109 14.99 -16.86 12.81
N SER A 110 15.27 -17.94 13.54
CA SER A 110 14.34 -19.09 13.61
C SER A 110 13.04 -18.69 14.31
N LYS A 111 13.15 -17.94 15.41
CA LYS A 111 11.98 -17.43 16.14
C LYS A 111 11.15 -16.46 15.32
N LEU A 112 11.78 -15.62 14.49
CA LEU A 112 11.07 -14.63 13.67
C LEU A 112 10.14 -15.29 12.65
N ILE A 113 10.52 -16.45 12.10
CA ILE A 113 9.65 -17.22 11.19
C ILE A 113 8.40 -17.71 11.93
N ASP A 114 8.57 -18.26 13.13
CA ASP A 114 7.46 -18.74 13.96
C ASP A 114 6.57 -17.57 14.43
N ILE A 115 7.19 -16.49 14.90
CA ILE A 115 6.50 -15.26 15.30
C ILE A 115 5.70 -14.71 14.11
N LYS A 116 6.29 -14.61 12.91
CA LYS A 116 5.58 -14.14 11.72
C LYS A 116 4.35 -15.00 11.45
N LYS A 117 4.48 -16.33 11.49
CA LYS A 117 3.35 -17.25 11.24
C LYS A 117 2.20 -17.03 12.23
N ASP A 118 2.51 -16.87 13.52
CA ASP A 118 1.49 -16.59 14.54
C ASP A 118 0.78 -15.25 14.28
N TYR A 119 1.55 -14.25 13.84
CA TYR A 119 1.05 -12.91 13.55
C TYR A 119 0.28 -12.80 12.25
N ASP A 120 0.61 -13.57 11.21
CA ASP A 120 -0.17 -13.66 9.99
C ASP A 120 -1.60 -14.12 10.33
N PHE A 121 -1.73 -15.18 11.13
CA PHE A 121 -3.04 -15.68 11.59
C PHE A 121 -3.76 -14.66 12.48
N LYS A 122 -3.06 -14.03 13.42
CA LYS A 122 -3.63 -13.03 14.33
C LYS A 122 -4.15 -11.80 13.56
N ALA A 123 -3.33 -11.24 12.68
CA ALA A 123 -3.64 -10.03 11.92
C ALA A 123 -4.82 -10.28 10.97
N GLU A 124 -4.85 -11.43 10.29
CA GLU A 124 -5.99 -11.80 9.44
C GLU A 124 -7.28 -11.95 10.27
N ALA A 125 -7.22 -12.61 11.43
CA ALA A 125 -8.39 -12.76 12.31
C ALA A 125 -8.90 -11.40 12.83
N GLU A 126 -8.00 -10.48 13.19
CA GLU A 126 -8.35 -9.11 13.59
C GLU A 126 -8.92 -8.30 12.42
N ALA A 127 -8.37 -8.45 11.21
CA ALA A 127 -8.88 -7.85 9.99
C ALA A 127 -10.31 -8.33 9.68
N ARG A 128 -10.56 -9.64 9.74
CA ARG A 128 -11.88 -10.24 9.47
C ARG A 128 -12.94 -9.76 10.46
N LYS A 129 -12.63 -9.72 11.76
CA LYS A 129 -13.53 -9.15 12.77
C LYS A 129 -13.82 -7.68 12.52
N THR A 130 -12.79 -6.92 12.15
CA THR A 130 -12.95 -5.50 11.84
C THR A 130 -13.87 -5.33 10.62
N PHE A 131 -13.63 -6.09 9.55
CA PHE A 131 -14.46 -6.11 8.35
C PHE A 131 -15.93 -6.38 8.67
N GLU A 132 -16.24 -7.39 9.47
CA GLU A 132 -17.61 -7.71 9.90
C GLU A 132 -18.27 -6.55 10.65
N ARG A 133 -17.54 -5.91 11.58
CA ARG A 133 -18.05 -4.77 12.37
C ARG A 133 -18.32 -3.54 11.51
N VAL A 134 -17.42 -3.24 10.58
CA VAL A 134 -17.53 -2.02 9.76
C VAL A 134 -18.28 -2.23 8.45
N THR A 135 -18.76 -3.44 8.15
CA THR A 135 -19.41 -3.80 6.86
C THR A 135 -20.49 -2.81 6.44
N SER A 136 -21.29 -2.29 7.38
CA SER A 136 -22.34 -1.33 7.05
C SER A 136 -21.84 0.03 6.53
N ALA A 137 -20.55 0.33 6.70
CA ALA A 137 -19.87 1.55 6.23
C ALA A 137 -18.95 1.31 5.02
N LEU A 138 -18.88 0.08 4.51
CA LEU A 138 -18.07 -0.27 3.34
C LEU A 138 -18.85 -0.07 2.05
N LYS A 139 -18.20 0.50 1.03
CA LYS A 139 -18.69 0.48 -0.35
C LYS A 139 -18.07 -0.71 -1.08
N ARG A 140 -18.92 -1.57 -1.64
CA ARG A 140 -18.53 -2.84 -2.30
C ARG A 140 -17.59 -3.68 -1.41
N PRO A 141 -18.09 -4.13 -0.24
CA PRO A 141 -17.28 -4.90 0.71
C PRO A 141 -16.71 -6.16 0.06
N ARG A 142 -15.40 -6.38 0.21
CA ARG A 142 -14.69 -7.55 -0.30
C ARG A 142 -13.44 -7.76 0.53
N PHE A 143 -13.40 -8.80 1.33
CA PHE A 143 -12.16 -9.23 1.96
C PHE A 143 -11.29 -9.91 0.90
N SER A 144 -10.40 -9.14 0.30
CA SER A 144 -9.52 -9.59 -0.78
C SER A 144 -8.39 -10.45 -0.23
N ASN A 145 -7.75 -11.25 -1.09
CA ASN A 145 -6.46 -11.87 -0.79
C ASN A 145 -5.29 -10.91 -1.06
N LEU A 146 -5.58 -9.64 -1.38
CA LEU A 146 -4.58 -8.61 -1.54
C LEU A 146 -4.24 -8.03 -0.17
N ASP A 147 -3.08 -8.40 0.33
CA ASP A 147 -2.49 -7.93 1.56
C ASP A 147 -1.07 -7.42 1.33
N SER A 148 -0.58 -6.64 2.28
CA SER A 148 0.79 -6.13 2.27
C SER A 148 1.39 -6.27 3.65
N PHE A 149 2.62 -6.79 3.68
CA PHE A 149 3.38 -7.04 4.89
C PHE A 149 4.79 -6.48 4.73
N TYR A 150 5.22 -5.73 5.75
CA TYR A 150 6.59 -5.31 5.92
C TYR A 150 6.99 -5.48 7.37
N PHE A 151 8.26 -5.78 7.64
CA PHE A 151 8.76 -5.85 9.00
C PHE A 151 10.00 -5.00 9.24
N ALA A 152 10.22 -4.60 10.48
CA ALA A 152 11.47 -3.98 10.88
C ALA A 152 12.00 -4.62 12.15
N ILE A 153 13.32 -4.77 12.23
CA ILE A 153 14.00 -5.25 13.43
C ILE A 153 14.87 -4.12 13.92
N GLN A 154 14.52 -3.58 15.07
CA GLN A 154 15.32 -2.60 15.77
C GLN A 154 16.16 -3.28 16.86
N VAL A 155 17.43 -2.93 16.92
CA VAL A 155 18.37 -3.31 17.97
C VAL A 155 18.83 -2.07 18.71
N ASP A 156 18.84 -2.14 20.04
CA ASP A 156 19.34 -1.07 20.89
C ASP A 156 20.86 -0.92 20.72
N PRO A 157 21.38 0.30 20.46
CA PRO A 157 22.81 0.51 20.33
C PRO A 157 23.58 0.15 21.60
N VAL A 158 24.65 -0.63 21.46
CA VAL A 158 25.56 -0.96 22.55
C VAL A 158 26.57 0.18 22.73
N LYS A 159 26.14 1.21 23.47
CA LYS A 159 26.87 2.48 23.62
C LYS A 159 28.30 2.25 24.11
N GLY A 160 29.26 2.74 23.32
CA GLY A 160 30.69 2.73 23.66
C GLY A 160 31.43 1.43 23.36
N GLU A 161 30.75 0.40 22.83
CA GLU A 161 31.36 -0.90 22.54
C GLU A 161 31.41 -1.24 21.05
N LEU A 162 30.40 -0.82 20.26
CA LEU A 162 30.35 -1.05 18.81
C LEU A 162 29.83 0.16 18.06
N SER A 163 30.64 0.67 17.12
CA SER A 163 30.15 1.59 16.10
C SER A 163 29.22 0.86 15.12
N PRO A 164 28.32 1.59 14.41
CA PRO A 164 27.44 0.96 13.43
C PRO A 164 28.19 0.25 12.29
N GLU A 165 29.34 0.78 11.87
CA GLU A 165 30.19 0.13 10.86
C GLU A 165 30.81 -1.17 11.36
N GLU A 166 31.32 -1.20 12.60
CA GLU A 166 31.84 -2.43 13.21
C GLU A 166 30.72 -3.46 13.40
N PHE A 167 29.55 -3.04 13.85
CA PHE A 167 28.37 -3.90 13.98
C PHE A 167 28.01 -4.53 12.63
N LYS A 168 27.94 -3.72 11.57
CA LYS A 168 27.67 -4.19 10.21
C LYS A 168 28.74 -5.16 9.71
N ASN A 169 30.02 -4.89 9.97
CA ASN A 169 31.10 -5.79 9.55
C ASN A 169 31.07 -7.13 10.29
N MET A 170 30.70 -7.14 11.57
CA MET A 170 30.62 -8.36 12.39
C MET A 170 29.35 -9.18 12.13
N PHE A 171 28.21 -8.52 11.93
CA PHE A 171 26.89 -9.16 11.89
C PHE A 171 26.18 -9.03 10.54
N GLY A 172 26.79 -8.40 9.53
CA GLY A 172 26.17 -8.10 8.23
C GLY A 172 25.56 -9.30 7.52
N GLY A 173 26.27 -10.43 7.46
CA GLY A 173 25.72 -11.66 6.86
C GLY A 173 24.50 -12.19 7.60
N LYS A 174 24.49 -12.09 8.95
CA LYS A 174 23.34 -12.48 9.78
C LYS A 174 22.16 -11.54 9.56
N ILE A 175 22.40 -10.22 9.50
CA ILE A 175 21.37 -9.22 9.21
C ILE A 175 20.76 -9.49 7.83
N ALA A 176 21.58 -9.72 6.80
CA ALA A 176 21.10 -10.00 5.45
C ALA A 176 20.20 -11.26 5.40
N SER A 177 20.63 -12.37 6.03
CA SER A 177 19.80 -13.57 6.13
C SER A 177 18.52 -13.35 6.92
N LEU A 178 18.58 -12.54 7.98
CA LEU A 178 17.43 -12.21 8.82
C LEU A 178 16.38 -11.39 8.05
N LEU A 179 16.80 -10.41 7.24
CA LEU A 179 15.92 -9.58 6.42
C LEU A 179 15.20 -10.35 5.30
N ARG A 180 15.81 -11.45 4.83
CA ARG A 180 15.20 -12.33 3.81
C ARG A 180 14.41 -13.49 4.41
N LEU A 181 14.40 -13.64 5.74
CA LEU A 181 13.84 -14.80 6.44
C LEU A 181 14.38 -16.15 5.90
N GLU A 182 15.60 -16.13 5.35
CA GLU A 182 16.22 -17.28 4.70
C GLU A 182 16.99 -18.13 5.71
N THR A 183 16.68 -19.42 5.75
CA THR A 183 17.39 -20.36 6.62
C THR A 183 18.77 -20.71 6.05
N LEU A 184 18.89 -20.71 4.72
CA LEU A 184 20.13 -20.97 4.00
C LEU A 184 21.06 -19.75 3.97
N ARG A 185 22.34 -20.01 3.75
CA ARG A 185 23.34 -18.95 3.61
C ARG A 185 23.14 -18.24 2.28
N LEU A 186 23.05 -16.91 2.32
CA LEU A 186 22.99 -16.08 1.13
C LEU A 186 24.33 -16.10 0.38
N SER A 187 24.29 -15.84 -0.92
CA SER A 187 25.52 -15.62 -1.68
C SER A 187 26.17 -14.31 -1.26
N GLU A 188 27.50 -14.22 -1.35
CA GLU A 188 28.21 -12.98 -1.02
C GLU A 188 27.74 -11.77 -1.85
N TYR A 189 27.26 -12.03 -3.07
CA TYR A 189 26.68 -11.00 -3.93
C TYR A 189 25.39 -10.44 -3.33
N GLN A 190 24.46 -11.32 -2.92
CA GLN A 190 23.20 -10.93 -2.31
C GLN A 190 23.41 -10.25 -0.95
N GLU A 191 24.34 -10.76 -0.13
CA GLU A 191 24.69 -10.10 1.14
C GLU A 191 25.21 -8.67 0.89
N LYS A 192 26.13 -8.48 -0.06
CA LYS A 192 26.66 -7.14 -0.40
C LYS A 192 25.57 -6.22 -0.94
N GLU A 193 24.66 -6.73 -1.76
CA GLU A 193 23.55 -5.95 -2.30
C GLU A 193 22.64 -5.43 -1.18
N ILE A 194 22.22 -6.30 -0.26
CA ILE A 194 21.38 -5.93 0.89
C ILE A 194 22.12 -4.93 1.78
N LEU A 195 23.37 -5.23 2.13
CA LEU A 195 24.19 -4.37 2.97
C LEU A 195 24.61 -3.07 2.27
N SER A 196 24.50 -2.94 0.95
CA SER A 196 24.76 -1.67 0.26
C SER A 196 23.65 -0.65 0.50
N ALA A 197 22.42 -1.11 0.78
CA ALA A 197 21.27 -0.27 1.08
C ALA A 197 21.26 0.19 2.55
N THR A 198 22.41 0.70 3.01
CA THR A 198 22.61 1.24 4.35
C THR A 198 22.59 2.77 4.34
N THR A 199 21.96 3.36 5.34
CA THR A 199 22.02 4.80 5.62
C THR A 199 22.04 5.07 7.14
N GLY A 200 22.37 6.28 7.54
CA GLY A 200 22.43 6.72 8.94
C GLY A 200 22.43 8.26 9.00
N TYR A 201 21.98 8.81 10.12
CA TYR A 201 21.80 10.25 10.34
C TYR A 201 22.98 10.88 11.07
N SER A 202 23.30 10.33 12.25
CA SER A 202 24.23 10.87 13.24
C SER A 202 25.62 10.22 13.19
N GLY A 203 25.76 9.13 12.41
CA GLY A 203 26.95 8.28 12.41
C GLY A 203 27.02 7.31 13.59
N LEU A 204 26.09 7.41 14.54
CA LEU A 204 25.90 6.46 15.64
C LEU A 204 24.68 5.54 15.42
N ASP A 205 23.95 5.77 14.33
CA ASP A 205 22.79 5.01 13.88
C ASP A 205 23.03 4.37 12.51
N MET A 206 22.30 3.30 12.26
CA MET A 206 22.31 2.62 10.97
C MET A 206 20.94 2.03 10.66
N ILE A 207 20.49 2.21 9.43
CA ILE A 207 19.32 1.55 8.86
C ILE A 207 19.75 0.80 7.61
N ILE A 208 19.33 -0.45 7.49
CA ILE A 208 19.48 -1.28 6.29
C ILE A 208 18.08 -1.61 5.77
N ILE A 209 17.80 -1.25 4.51
CA ILE A 209 16.47 -1.37 3.91
C ILE A 209 16.50 -2.44 2.83
N ASP A 210 15.58 -3.40 2.93
CA ASP A 210 15.36 -4.42 1.91
C ASP A 210 13.89 -4.48 1.49
N SER A 211 13.57 -5.36 0.54
CA SER A 211 12.24 -5.42 -0.09
C SER A 211 11.11 -5.83 0.85
N GLU A 212 11.39 -6.70 1.83
CA GLU A 212 10.37 -7.26 2.74
C GLU A 212 10.57 -6.82 4.20
N GLY A 213 11.75 -6.30 4.53
CA GLY A 213 11.97 -5.73 5.84
C GLY A 213 13.19 -4.83 5.94
N ALA A 214 13.34 -4.22 7.11
CA ALA A 214 14.44 -3.33 7.43
C ALA A 214 15.09 -3.69 8.77
N PHE A 215 16.37 -3.35 8.90
CA PHE A 215 17.11 -3.47 10.14
C PHE A 215 17.49 -2.07 10.62
N ILE A 216 17.25 -1.77 11.89
CA ILE A 216 17.56 -0.50 12.52
C ILE A 216 18.49 -0.75 13.70
N TYR A 217 19.61 -0.07 13.74
CA TYR A 217 20.51 0.03 14.88
C TYR A 217 20.50 1.49 15.34
N ASP A 218 19.54 1.83 16.19
CA ASP A 218 19.30 3.19 16.67
C ASP A 218 18.42 3.14 17.93
N ALA A 219 18.62 4.11 18.83
CA ALA A 219 17.76 4.36 19.97
C ALA A 219 16.59 5.30 19.63
N GLU A 220 16.75 6.18 18.62
CA GLU A 220 15.75 7.18 18.19
C GLU A 220 15.07 6.78 16.87
N TYR A 221 14.59 5.55 16.82
CA TYR A 221 14.14 4.90 15.58
C TYR A 221 12.67 5.16 15.18
N PHE A 222 11.88 5.83 16.03
CA PHE A 222 10.41 5.91 15.87
C PHE A 222 9.97 6.56 14.56
N ASP A 223 10.66 7.62 14.13
CA ASP A 223 10.31 8.37 12.93
C ASP A 223 10.48 7.51 11.67
N SER A 224 11.56 6.72 11.60
CA SER A 224 11.82 5.80 10.48
C SER A 224 10.74 4.73 10.33
N LEU A 225 10.14 4.28 11.44
CA LEU A 225 9.04 3.31 11.40
C LEU A 225 7.78 3.89 10.75
N GLU A 226 7.53 5.20 10.89
CA GLU A 226 6.40 5.83 10.22
C GLU A 226 6.56 5.77 8.69
N PHE A 227 7.78 5.91 8.17
CA PHE A 227 8.05 5.75 6.73
C PHE A 227 7.87 4.31 6.25
N PHE A 228 8.20 3.31 7.08
CA PHE A 228 8.00 1.91 6.76
C PHE A 228 6.52 1.57 6.68
N GLU A 229 5.75 1.96 7.70
CA GLU A 229 4.30 1.81 7.68
C GLU A 229 3.69 2.52 6.48
N PHE A 230 4.08 3.78 6.25
CA PHE A 230 3.54 4.59 5.18
C PHE A 230 3.82 3.98 3.80
N THR A 231 5.05 3.51 3.55
CA THR A 231 5.41 2.91 2.26
C THR A 231 4.69 1.57 2.05
N ASN A 232 4.49 0.77 3.11
CA ASN A 232 3.70 -0.47 3.05
C ASN A 232 2.26 -0.20 2.60
N ILE A 233 1.62 0.84 3.16
CA ILE A 233 0.28 1.28 2.75
C ILE A 233 0.27 1.77 1.30
N GLN A 234 1.26 2.57 0.87
CA GLN A 234 1.34 3.02 -0.52
C GLN A 234 1.51 1.86 -1.51
N GLN A 235 2.29 0.84 -1.15
CA GLN A 235 2.48 -0.33 -2.00
C GLN A 235 1.13 -1.05 -2.24
N LEU A 236 0.37 -1.28 -1.17
CA LEU A 236 -0.95 -1.91 -1.26
C LEU A 236 -1.92 -1.07 -2.10
N GLU A 237 -1.92 0.25 -1.91
CA GLU A 237 -2.76 1.18 -2.67
C GLU A 237 -2.43 1.16 -4.17
N LEU A 238 -1.14 1.13 -4.55
CA LEU A 238 -0.73 0.99 -5.95
C LEU A 238 -1.15 -0.36 -6.53
N GLN A 239 -0.97 -1.46 -5.81
CA GLN A 239 -1.41 -2.79 -6.25
C GLN A 239 -2.93 -2.85 -6.44
N TYR A 240 -3.69 -2.19 -5.56
CA TYR A 240 -5.13 -2.06 -5.69
C TYR A 240 -5.51 -1.35 -6.99
N PHE A 241 -4.91 -0.19 -7.30
CA PHE A 241 -5.22 0.53 -8.54
C PHE A 241 -4.78 -0.23 -9.78
N ASP A 242 -3.64 -0.92 -9.73
CA ASP A 242 -3.16 -1.75 -10.83
C ASP A 242 -4.17 -2.86 -11.18
N ARG A 243 -4.70 -3.55 -10.15
CA ARG A 243 -5.76 -4.56 -10.28
C ARG A 243 -7.09 -3.97 -10.75
N LEU A 244 -7.50 -2.83 -10.19
CA LEU A 244 -8.74 -2.16 -10.58
C LEU A 244 -8.71 -1.76 -12.06
N LEU A 245 -7.59 -1.22 -12.53
CA LEU A 245 -7.40 -0.87 -13.93
C LEU A 245 -7.43 -2.11 -14.83
N ASP A 246 -6.82 -3.23 -14.42
CA ASP A 246 -6.89 -4.49 -15.19
C ASP A 246 -8.33 -5.02 -15.28
N GLU A 247 -9.07 -5.05 -14.18
CA GLU A 247 -10.48 -5.48 -14.18
C GLU A 247 -11.32 -4.62 -15.16
N LYS A 248 -11.08 -3.31 -15.18
CA LYS A 248 -11.81 -2.38 -16.06
C LYS A 248 -11.38 -2.51 -17.51
N LEU A 249 -10.10 -2.55 -17.80
CA LEU A 249 -9.59 -2.73 -19.17
C LEU A 249 -10.08 -4.06 -19.76
N ASN A 250 -10.06 -5.15 -18.99
CA ASN A 250 -10.58 -6.45 -19.43
C ASN A 250 -12.08 -6.40 -19.77
N TYR A 251 -12.89 -5.66 -19.00
CA TYR A 251 -14.30 -5.45 -19.34
C TYR A 251 -14.48 -4.83 -20.73
N PHE A 252 -13.64 -3.86 -21.10
CA PHE A 252 -13.68 -3.24 -22.42
C PHE A 252 -13.11 -4.11 -23.54
N TYR A 253 -12.05 -4.88 -23.27
CA TYR A 253 -11.50 -5.80 -24.28
C TYR A 253 -12.43 -6.99 -24.60
N THR A 254 -13.19 -7.46 -23.61
CA THR A 254 -14.10 -8.61 -23.77
C THR A 254 -15.44 -8.25 -24.40
N GLN A 255 -15.83 -6.98 -24.40
CA GLN A 255 -16.97 -6.49 -25.19
C GLN A 255 -16.58 -6.44 -26.68
N GLN A 256 -16.74 -7.57 -27.36
CA GLN A 256 -16.47 -7.77 -28.79
C GLN A 256 -17.21 -6.81 -29.74
N SER A 257 -18.20 -6.07 -29.24
CA SER A 257 -18.87 -5.01 -29.96
C SER A 257 -19.16 -3.89 -28.98
N PHE A 258 -18.51 -2.75 -29.18
CA PHE A 258 -19.00 -1.49 -28.64
C PHE A 258 -20.28 -1.15 -29.43
N ASP A 259 -21.39 -1.80 -29.09
CA ASP A 259 -22.69 -1.48 -29.66
C ASP A 259 -23.07 -0.10 -29.16
N ILE A 260 -22.86 0.88 -30.03
CA ILE A 260 -23.29 2.25 -29.81
C ILE A 260 -24.82 2.18 -29.70
N PRO A 261 -25.40 2.54 -28.55
CA PRO A 261 -26.84 2.42 -28.39
C PRO A 261 -27.54 3.25 -29.46
N TRP A 262 -28.63 2.74 -30.02
CA TRP A 262 -29.37 3.39 -31.11
C TRP A 262 -29.76 4.85 -30.80
N THR A 263 -29.88 5.19 -29.51
CA THR A 263 -30.15 6.54 -29.02
C THR A 263 -29.00 7.53 -29.21
N ALA A 264 -27.75 7.08 -29.32
CA ALA A 264 -26.59 7.92 -29.65
C ALA A 264 -26.61 8.39 -31.12
N TYR A 265 -27.42 7.73 -31.97
CA TYR A 265 -27.69 8.17 -33.34
C TYR A 265 -28.77 9.28 -33.42
N ILE A 266 -29.35 9.71 -32.30
CA ILE A 266 -30.35 10.79 -32.28
C ILE A 266 -29.65 12.15 -32.04
N PRO A 267 -29.78 13.13 -32.96
CA PRO A 267 -29.25 14.48 -32.77
C PRO A 267 -29.79 15.11 -31.48
N PHE A 268 -28.94 15.82 -30.72
CA PHE A 268 -29.27 16.49 -29.46
C PHE A 268 -29.63 15.60 -28.24
N MET A 269 -29.75 14.27 -28.42
CA MET A 269 -30.02 13.32 -27.32
C MET A 269 -28.74 12.65 -26.79
N GLY A 270 -27.68 12.59 -27.61
CA GLY A 270 -26.40 11.91 -27.30
C GLY A 270 -25.64 12.48 -26.10
N GLN A 271 -25.76 13.79 -25.81
CA GLN A 271 -25.13 14.43 -24.64
C GLN A 271 -25.67 13.93 -23.29
N ARG A 272 -26.84 13.25 -23.26
CA ARG A 272 -27.48 12.77 -22.02
C ARG A 272 -27.16 11.32 -21.69
N PHE A 273 -26.46 10.58 -22.55
CA PHE A 273 -26.04 9.21 -22.26
C PHE A 273 -24.63 9.20 -21.67
N SER A 274 -24.50 8.74 -20.43
CA SER A 274 -23.20 8.36 -19.85
C SER A 274 -22.69 7.12 -20.60
N LEU A 275 -21.90 7.33 -21.64
CA LEU A 275 -21.29 6.25 -22.40
C LEU A 275 -20.45 5.38 -21.45
N PRO A 276 -20.33 4.07 -21.65
CA PRO A 276 -19.43 3.21 -20.86
C PRO A 276 -18.02 3.81 -20.74
N VAL A 277 -17.58 4.53 -21.77
CA VAL A 277 -16.30 5.21 -21.89
C VAL A 277 -16.18 6.47 -21.00
N SER A 278 -17.29 7.09 -20.60
CA SER A 278 -17.28 8.17 -19.59
C SER A 278 -16.85 7.68 -18.20
N VAL A 279 -17.15 6.42 -17.86
CA VAL A 279 -16.71 5.79 -16.59
C VAL A 279 -15.19 5.60 -16.59
N LEU A 280 -14.60 5.30 -17.75
CA LEU A 280 -13.15 5.21 -17.93
C LEU A 280 -12.46 6.56 -17.75
N ALA A 281 -13.02 7.63 -18.31
CA ALA A 281 -12.49 8.97 -18.16
C ALA A 281 -12.52 9.44 -16.70
N GLN A 282 -13.63 9.19 -15.99
CA GLN A 282 -13.74 9.52 -14.57
C GLN A 282 -12.74 8.71 -13.73
N LEU A 283 -12.64 7.40 -13.98
CA LEU A 283 -11.66 6.54 -13.31
C LEU A 283 -10.23 7.03 -13.53
N ARG A 284 -9.89 7.49 -14.75
CA ARG A 284 -8.58 8.08 -15.05
C ARG A 284 -8.32 9.30 -14.19
N VAL A 285 -9.25 10.25 -14.12
CA VAL A 285 -9.09 11.47 -13.32
C VAL A 285 -8.90 11.10 -11.84
N ASP A 286 -9.74 10.22 -11.31
CA ASP A 286 -9.68 9.81 -9.90
C ASP A 286 -8.33 9.16 -9.56
N ILE A 287 -7.87 8.20 -10.38
CA ILE A 287 -6.59 7.54 -10.15
C ILE A 287 -5.42 8.49 -10.38
N SER A 288 -5.44 9.34 -11.41
CA SER A 288 -4.35 10.30 -11.67
C SER A 288 -4.14 11.25 -10.48
N VAL A 289 -5.23 11.79 -9.92
CA VAL A 289 -5.17 12.64 -8.72
C VAL A 289 -4.57 11.87 -7.53
N ILE A 290 -4.94 10.60 -7.34
CA ILE A 290 -4.41 9.80 -6.25
C ILE A 290 -2.92 9.48 -6.47
N THR A 291 -2.51 9.11 -7.68
CA THR A 291 -1.10 8.87 -7.99
C THR A 291 -0.24 10.11 -7.80
N GLU A 292 -0.74 11.30 -8.16
CA GLU A 292 -0.04 12.56 -7.90
C GLU A 292 0.10 12.84 -6.39
N ARG A 293 -0.94 12.56 -5.60
CA ARG A 293 -0.89 12.70 -4.14
C ARG A 293 0.10 11.73 -3.50
N LEU A 294 0.19 10.51 -4.02
CA LEU A 294 1.20 9.53 -3.60
C LEU A 294 2.62 10.04 -3.90
N GLU A 295 2.85 10.64 -5.06
CA GLU A 295 4.15 11.26 -5.41
C GLU A 295 4.51 12.42 -4.49
N ASN A 296 3.53 13.25 -4.17
CA ASN A 296 3.70 14.47 -3.39
C ASN A 296 3.39 14.26 -1.90
N SER A 297 3.42 13.03 -1.42
CA SER A 297 2.98 12.67 -0.06
C SER A 297 3.93 13.11 1.04
N ILE A 298 5.22 13.24 0.76
CA ILE A 298 6.20 13.74 1.75
C ILE A 298 6.16 15.27 1.79
N LYS A 299 6.20 15.86 2.99
CA LYS A 299 6.31 17.32 3.15
C LYS A 299 7.68 17.78 2.66
N MET A 300 7.70 18.92 1.95
CA MET A 300 8.94 19.52 1.45
C MET A 300 9.87 19.99 2.59
N GLU A 301 9.32 20.21 3.78
CA GLU A 301 10.05 20.59 5.00
C GLU A 301 10.65 19.38 5.74
N ALA A 302 10.42 18.16 5.26
CA ALA A 302 11.03 16.97 5.85
C ALA A 302 12.57 17.02 5.67
N GLU A 303 13.29 16.52 6.67
CA GLU A 303 14.74 16.51 6.64
C GLU A 303 15.30 15.65 5.49
N ALA A 304 16.47 16.03 4.96
CA ALA A 304 17.11 15.34 3.83
C ALA A 304 17.37 13.85 4.09
N TYR A 305 17.57 13.48 5.36
CA TYR A 305 17.70 12.10 5.79
C TYR A 305 16.44 11.27 5.54
N PHE A 306 15.28 11.76 5.97
CA PHE A 306 14.02 11.05 5.80
C PHE A 306 13.59 10.97 4.34
N LEU A 307 13.90 12.00 3.53
CA LEU A 307 13.72 11.93 2.08
C LEU A 307 14.57 10.81 1.45
N ARG A 308 15.79 10.59 1.95
CA ARG A 308 16.66 9.48 1.52
C ARG A 308 16.08 8.13 1.94
N VAL A 309 15.68 7.97 3.21
CA VAL A 309 15.04 6.76 3.73
C VAL A 309 13.82 6.40 2.87
N TYR A 310 12.94 7.37 2.61
CA TYR A 310 11.78 7.17 1.75
C TYR A 310 12.16 6.79 0.32
N SER A 311 13.19 7.42 -0.26
CA SER A 311 13.65 7.08 -1.61
C SER A 311 14.13 5.63 -1.72
N MET A 312 14.86 5.15 -0.72
CA MET A 312 15.35 3.77 -0.65
C MET A 312 14.20 2.77 -0.48
N LEU A 313 13.20 3.09 0.36
CA LEU A 313 12.01 2.27 0.54
C LEU A 313 11.23 2.12 -0.78
N ARG A 314 10.97 3.22 -1.49
CA ARG A 314 10.27 3.18 -2.78
C ARG A 314 10.97 2.31 -3.82
N GLU A 315 12.30 2.36 -3.85
CA GLU A 315 13.11 1.56 -4.75
C GLU A 315 13.06 0.08 -4.35
N LYS A 316 13.37 -0.25 -3.09
CA LYS A 316 13.43 -1.63 -2.60
C LYS A 316 12.09 -2.35 -2.58
N MET A 317 11.00 -1.65 -2.28
CA MET A 317 9.65 -2.20 -2.31
C MET A 317 9.00 -2.14 -3.70
N GLY A 318 9.71 -1.65 -4.72
CA GLY A 318 9.27 -1.69 -6.12
C GLY A 318 8.12 -0.74 -6.47
N LEU A 319 7.86 0.30 -5.67
CA LEU A 319 6.75 1.23 -5.90
C LEU A 319 6.86 1.93 -7.27
N SER A 320 8.08 2.22 -7.72
CA SER A 320 8.34 2.81 -9.03
C SER A 320 7.85 1.94 -10.20
N GLY A 321 7.94 0.61 -10.05
CA GLY A 321 7.49 -0.34 -11.05
C GLY A 321 5.96 -0.35 -11.17
N TRP A 322 5.27 -0.46 -10.03
CA TRP A 322 3.81 -0.38 -9.96
C TRP A 322 3.28 0.93 -10.54
N ARG A 323 3.91 2.06 -10.18
CA ARG A 323 3.54 3.38 -10.72
C ARG A 323 3.66 3.43 -12.25
N THR A 324 4.75 2.90 -12.80
CA THR A 324 4.97 2.87 -14.25
C THR A 324 3.91 2.01 -14.95
N SER A 325 3.54 0.88 -14.35
CA SER A 325 2.45 0.02 -14.84
C SER A 325 1.11 0.77 -14.88
N ILE A 326 0.73 1.43 -13.78
CA ILE A 326 -0.50 2.21 -13.66
C ILE A 326 -0.53 3.35 -14.68
N ALA A 327 0.55 4.12 -14.82
CA ALA A 327 0.63 5.22 -15.77
C ALA A 327 0.38 4.74 -17.21
N ARG A 328 0.99 3.61 -17.60
CA ARG A 328 0.75 3.00 -18.92
C ARG A 328 -0.70 2.54 -19.09
N LYS A 329 -1.30 1.93 -18.06
CA LYS A 329 -2.72 1.52 -18.10
C LYS A 329 -3.65 2.73 -18.24
N LEU A 330 -3.36 3.84 -17.56
CA LEU A 330 -4.12 5.09 -17.68
C LEU A 330 -3.99 5.74 -19.07
N GLU A 331 -2.83 5.60 -19.72
CA GLU A 331 -2.62 6.01 -21.11
C GLU A 331 -3.47 5.17 -22.07
N ILE A 332 -3.50 3.84 -21.91
CA ILE A 332 -4.39 2.96 -22.68
C ILE A 332 -5.86 3.35 -22.49
N VAL A 333 -6.26 3.66 -21.25
CA VAL A 333 -7.62 4.15 -20.95
C VAL A 333 -7.91 5.44 -21.71
N HIS A 334 -6.94 6.35 -21.81
CA HIS A 334 -7.07 7.58 -22.59
C HIS A 334 -7.23 7.32 -24.08
N ASP A 335 -6.44 6.41 -24.64
CA ASP A 335 -6.50 6.05 -26.07
C ASP A 335 -7.82 5.39 -26.44
N ILE A 336 -8.36 4.52 -25.58
CA ILE A 336 -9.69 3.94 -25.78
C ILE A 336 -10.76 5.04 -25.78
N TYR A 337 -10.61 6.03 -24.88
CA TYR A 337 -11.54 7.15 -24.81
C TYR A 337 -11.50 8.03 -26.06
N SER A 338 -10.31 8.40 -26.55
CA SER A 338 -10.16 9.24 -27.75
C SER A 338 -10.71 8.54 -29.00
N VAL A 339 -10.37 7.26 -29.21
CA VAL A 339 -10.89 6.47 -30.35
C VAL A 339 -12.43 6.39 -30.33
N TYR A 340 -13.01 6.26 -29.13
CA TYR A 340 -14.47 6.21 -29.00
C TYR A 340 -15.12 7.57 -29.28
N GLN A 341 -14.50 8.66 -28.82
CA GLN A 341 -14.97 10.02 -29.08
C GLN A 341 -14.91 10.36 -30.58
N ASP A 342 -13.79 10.05 -31.24
CA ASP A 342 -13.62 10.26 -32.69
C ASP A 342 -14.69 9.51 -33.48
N ARG A 343 -15.02 8.27 -33.08
CA ARG A 343 -16.06 7.47 -33.74
C ARG A 343 -17.45 8.10 -33.58
N LEU A 344 -17.76 8.71 -32.44
CA LEU A 344 -19.02 9.41 -32.25
C LEU A 344 -19.10 10.68 -33.08
N ASP A 345 -18.01 11.44 -33.17
CA ASP A 345 -17.95 12.64 -34.00
C ASP A 345 -18.17 12.30 -35.48
N VAL A 346 -17.53 11.24 -35.98
CA VAL A 346 -17.76 10.71 -37.35
C VAL A 346 -19.21 10.30 -37.55
N ILE A 347 -19.82 9.56 -36.60
CA ILE A 347 -21.22 9.15 -36.70
C ILE A 347 -22.15 10.37 -36.72
N HIS A 348 -21.89 11.38 -35.89
CA HIS A 348 -22.66 12.61 -35.90
C HIS A 348 -22.54 13.36 -37.22
N GLU A 349 -21.35 13.41 -37.83
CA GLU A 349 -21.13 13.99 -39.16
C GLU A 349 -21.86 13.22 -40.27
N GLU A 350 -21.80 11.89 -40.26
CA GLU A 350 -22.51 11.03 -41.22
C GLU A 350 -24.04 11.17 -41.09
N ILE A 351 -24.56 11.23 -39.86
CA ILE A 351 -26.00 11.44 -39.62
C ILE A 351 -26.42 12.82 -40.11
N LEU A 352 -25.66 13.87 -39.81
CA LEU A 352 -25.97 15.22 -40.27
C LEU A 352 -26.01 15.26 -41.80
N THR A 353 -25.02 14.65 -42.45
CA THR A 353 -24.94 14.53 -43.91
C THR A 353 -26.17 13.79 -44.47
N THR A 354 -26.53 12.67 -43.86
CA THR A 354 -27.70 11.86 -44.26
C THR A 354 -29.01 12.63 -44.10
N VAL A 355 -29.18 13.37 -43.00
CA VAL A 355 -30.35 14.21 -42.74
C VAL A 355 -30.46 15.32 -43.79
N ILE A 356 -29.34 15.98 -44.14
CA ILE A 356 -29.30 17.00 -45.19
C ILE A 356 -29.70 16.41 -46.54
N ILE A 357 -29.14 15.24 -46.91
CA ILE A 357 -29.47 14.55 -48.17
C ILE A 357 -30.98 14.21 -48.22
N ILE A 358 -31.55 13.70 -47.12
CA ILE A 358 -32.98 13.38 -47.04
C ILE A 358 -33.83 14.65 -47.17
N LEU A 359 -33.47 15.74 -46.49
CA LEU A 359 -34.18 17.01 -46.59
C LEU A 359 -34.22 17.54 -48.03
N ILE A 360 -33.08 17.52 -48.72
CA ILE A 360 -32.97 17.94 -50.13
C ILE A 360 -33.81 17.04 -51.04
N ALA A 361 -33.74 15.72 -50.84
CA ALA A 361 -34.52 14.77 -51.64
C ALA A 361 -36.04 14.96 -51.46
N VAL A 362 -36.49 15.20 -50.23
CA VAL A 362 -37.90 15.50 -49.90
C VAL A 362 -38.34 16.81 -50.54
N GLU A 363 -37.50 17.86 -50.48
CA GLU A 363 -37.80 19.15 -51.10
C GLU A 363 -37.92 19.04 -52.64
N LEU A 364 -37.00 18.29 -53.28
CA LEU A 364 -37.05 18.01 -54.72
C LEU A 364 -38.31 17.24 -55.12
N LEU A 365 -38.72 16.23 -54.34
CA LEU A 365 -39.95 15.47 -54.61
C LEU A 365 -41.19 16.36 -54.48
N MET A 366 -41.26 17.20 -53.45
CA MET A 366 -42.38 18.15 -53.29
C MET A 366 -42.41 19.18 -54.42
N ALA A 367 -41.25 19.65 -54.89
CA ALA A 367 -41.16 20.55 -56.03
C ALA A 367 -41.59 19.90 -57.35
N PHE A 368 -41.47 18.57 -57.48
CA PHE A 368 -41.88 17.83 -58.68
C PHE A 368 -43.37 17.45 -58.71
N ILE A 369 -43.98 17.31 -57.53
CA ILE A 369 -45.41 16.99 -57.38
C ILE A 369 -46.28 18.24 -57.50
N ARG A 370 -45.70 19.42 -57.26
CA ARG A 370 -46.34 20.73 -57.42
C ARG A 370 -46.18 21.25 -58.84
#